data_AF-A0A0C1GKG9-F1
#
_entry.id   AF-A0A0C1GKG9-F1
#
_cell.length_a   1.000
_cell.length_b   1.000
_cell.length_c   1.000
_cell.angle_alpha   90.00
_cell.angle_beta   90.00
_cell.angle_gamma   90.00
#
_symmetry.space_group_name_H-M   'P 1'
#
loop_
_entity.id
_entity.type
_entity.pdbx_description
1 polymer ?
#
loop_
_entity_poly.entity_id
_entity_poly.type
_entity_poly.pdbx_seq_one_letter_code
_entity_poly.pdbx_strand_id
1 'polypeptide(L)' 'MSTTERAVLAGGCFWGMQELIRKRPGVISTRVGYTGGDVPNATYKNHGTHAEGIEIIF' A
#
# COMPACT_ATOMS: atom_id res chain seq x y z
N MET A 1 20.04 -0.84 -17.02
CA MET A 1 18.92 -0.12 -16.38
C MET A 1 18.46 -0.99 -15.22
N SER A 2 18.45 -0.46 -13.99
CA SER A 2 17.81 -1.17 -12.88
C SER A 2 16.30 -1.05 -13.08
N THR A 3 15.63 -2.19 -13.26
CA THR A 3 14.17 -2.25 -13.29
C THR A 3 13.68 -2.18 -11.85
N THR A 4 12.75 -1.28 -11.56
CA THR A 4 12.14 -1.19 -10.23
C THR A 4 11.10 -2.30 -10.06
N GLU A 5 10.99 -2.82 -8.85
CA GLU A 5 10.03 -3.84 -8.47
C GLU A 5 8.86 -3.23 -7.70
N ARG A 6 7.73 -3.94 -7.66
CA ARG A 6 6.51 -3.49 -7.00
C ARG A 6 5.97 -4.55 -6.06
N ALA A 7 5.67 -4.15 -4.83
CA ALA A 7 4.95 -4.96 -3.85
C ALA A 7 3.70 -4.23 -3.33
N VAL A 8 2.70 -5.01 -2.94
CA VAL A 8 1.52 -4.52 -2.21
C VAL A 8 1.36 -5.34 -0.94
N LEU A 9 1.36 -4.67 0.21
CA LEU A 9 1.24 -5.31 1.52
C LEU A 9 0.02 -4.76 2.27
N ALA A 10 -0.67 -5.61 3.02
CA ALA A 10 -1.77 -5.23 3.91
C ALA A 10 -1.54 -5.87 5.28
N GLY A 11 -1.59 -5.08 6.35
CA GLY A 11 -1.14 -5.54 7.68
C GLY A 11 -1.62 -4.69 8.85
N GLY A 12 -2.75 -3.99 8.70
CA GLY A 12 -3.31 -3.07 9.71
C GLY A 12 -3.37 -1.64 9.19
N CYS A 13 -3.32 -0.66 10.09
CA CYS A 13 -3.43 0.76 9.71
C CYS A 13 -2.31 1.18 8.75
N PHE A 14 -2.68 1.65 7.57
CA PHE A 14 -1.74 2.00 6.50
C PHE A 14 -0.80 3.16 6.85
N TRP A 15 -1.13 4.02 7.82
CA TRP A 15 -0.31 5.16 8.24
C TRP A 15 0.92 4.68 8.99
N GLY A 16 0.73 3.75 9.93
CA GLY A 16 1.83 3.12 10.66
C GLY A 16 2.71 2.30 9.72
N MET A 17 2.10 1.53 8.81
CA MET A 17 2.84 0.79 7.80
C MET A 17 3.66 1.69 6.90
N GLN A 18 3.06 2.76 6.35
CA GLN A 18 3.75 3.70 5.47
C GLN A 18 4.92 4.38 6.18
N GLU A 19 4.73 4.83 7.42
CA GLU A 19 5.79 5.49 8.19
C GLU A 19 7.02 4.59 8.42
N LEU A 20 6.79 3.31 8.69
CA LEU A 20 7.84 2.33 8.95
C LEU A 20 8.51 1.83 7.67
N ILE A 21 7.75 1.61 6.60
CA ILE A 21 8.25 1.01 5.36
C ILE A 21 8.98 2.05 4.50
N ARG A 22 8.50 3.29 4.43
CA ARG A 22 9.13 4.33 3.60
C ARG A 22 10.58 4.66 3.98
N LYS A 23 11.02 4.25 5.18
CA LYS A 23 12.39 4.43 5.69
C LYS A 23 13.31 3.24 5.40
N ARG A 24 12.81 2.17 4.79
CA ARG A 24 13.61 0.96 4.52
C ARG A 24 14.58 1.20 3.35
N PRO A 25 15.84 0.73 3.44
CA PRO A 25 16.77 0.82 2.33
C PRO A 25 16.21 0.16 1.06
N GLY A 26 16.42 0.80 -0.08
CA GLY A 26 15.90 0.34 -1.37
C GLY A 26 14.50 0.85 -1.71
N VAL A 27 13.70 1.31 -0.74
CA VAL A 27 12.37 1.87 -1.05
C VAL A 27 12.50 3.19 -1.78
N ILE A 28 11.94 3.25 -2.99
CA ILE A 28 11.93 4.41 -3.88
C ILE A 28 10.69 5.26 -3.63
N SER A 29 9.51 4.63 -3.53
CA SER A 29 8.28 5.34 -3.23
C SER A 29 7.24 4.45 -2.56
N THR A 30 6.29 5.07 -1.87
CA THR A 30 5.15 4.38 -1.26
C THR A 30 3.86 5.15 -1.51
N ARG A 31 2.74 4.43 -1.69
CA ARG A 31 1.39 5.00 -1.70
C ARG A 31 0.45 4.10 -0.90
N VAL A 32 -0.53 4.70 -0.24
CA VAL A 32 -1.55 3.98 0.54
C VAL A 32 -2.87 3.91 -0.23
N GLY A 33 -3.67 2.89 0.07
CA GLY A 33 -4.98 2.71 -0.54
C GLY A 33 -5.69 1.48 -0.01
N TYR A 34 -6.71 1.05 -0.73
CA TYR A 34 -7.52 -0.13 -0.40
C TYR A 34 -7.35 -1.17 -1.50
N THR A 35 -7.14 -2.43 -1.12
CA THR A 35 -6.85 -3.51 -2.09
C THR A 35 -7.47 -4.85 -1.65
N GLY A 36 -7.63 -5.76 -2.61
CA GLY A 36 -8.05 -7.14 -2.36
C GLY A 36 -9.54 -7.36 -2.03
N GLY A 37 -10.39 -6.34 -2.12
CA GLY A 37 -11.82 -6.47 -1.89
C GLY A 37 -12.67 -6.50 -3.16
N ASP A 38 -13.97 -6.31 -2.97
CA ASP A 38 -15.04 -6.62 -3.92
C ASP A 38 -15.70 -5.40 -4.59
N VAL A 39 -15.38 -4.18 -4.15
CA VAL A 39 -16.03 -2.95 -4.63
C VAL A 39 -15.09 -2.08 -5.47
N PRO A 40 -15.54 -1.53 -6.62
CA PRO A 40 -14.74 -0.57 -7.37
C PRO A 40 -14.68 0.78 -6.65
N ASN A 41 -13.66 1.58 -6.96
CA ASN A 41 -13.50 2.98 -6.50
C ASN A 41 -13.59 3.15 -4.98
N ALA A 42 -12.93 2.24 -4.24
CA ALA A 42 -12.88 2.26 -2.79
C ALA A 42 -12.37 3.61 -2.23
N THR A 43 -13.02 4.07 -1.16
CA THR A 43 -12.70 5.30 -0.42
C THR A 43 -12.58 5.00 1.07
N TYR A 44 -12.06 5.95 1.85
CA TYR A 44 -11.97 5.79 3.31
C TYR A 44 -13.30 5.47 3.97
N LYS A 45 -14.41 6.06 3.51
CA LYS A 45 -15.75 5.82 4.08
C LYS A 45 -16.45 4.60 3.48
N ASN A 46 -16.01 4.12 2.33
CA ASN A 46 -16.65 3.01 1.62
C ASN A 46 -15.62 2.21 0.84
N HIS A 47 -15.16 1.10 1.42
CA HIS A 47 -14.17 0.21 0.82
C HIS A 47 -14.51 -1.29 0.98
N GLY A 48 -15.77 -1.64 1.29
CA GLY A 48 -16.25 -3.03 1.29
C GLY A 48 -15.35 -4.00 2.08
N THR A 49 -14.94 -5.09 1.43
CA THR A 49 -14.00 -6.08 2.00
C THR A 49 -12.53 -5.78 1.73
N HIS A 50 -12.19 -4.61 1.17
CA HIS A 50 -10.79 -4.26 0.94
C HIS A 50 -10.02 -4.11 2.26
N ALA A 51 -8.76 -4.51 2.24
CA ALA A 51 -7.83 -4.19 3.30
C ALA A 51 -7.15 -2.84 3.05
N GLU A 52 -6.85 -2.11 4.12
CA GLU A 52 -5.87 -1.03 4.08
C GLU A 52 -4.51 -1.60 3.68
N GLY A 53 -3.96 -1.05 2.59
CA GLY A 53 -2.72 -1.55 1.98
C GLY A 53 -1.78 -0.42 1.59
N ILE A 54 -0.52 -0.80 1.44
CA ILE A 54 0.57 0.04 0.94
C ILE A 54 1.15 -0.58 -0.33
N GLU A 55 1.29 0.22 -1.38
CA GLU A 55 2.14 -0.12 -2.51
C GLU A 55 3.53 0.46 -2.31
N ILE A 56 4.53 -0.33 -2.65
CA ILE A 56 5.95 -0.04 -2.50
C ILE A 56 6.61 -0.23 -3.86
N ILE A 57 7.37 0.78 -4.29
CA ILE A 57 8.31 0.68 -5.40
C ILE A 57 9.71 0.63 -4.79
N PHE A 58 10.49 -0.39 -5.15
CA PHE A 58 11.86 -0.59 -4.63
C PHE A 58 12.80 -1.14 -5.71
#